data_AF-A0A662YNN0-F1
#
_entry.id   AF-A0A662YNN0-F1
#
_cell.length_a   1.000
_cell.length_b   1.000
_cell.length_c   1.000
_cell.angle_alpha   90.00
_cell.angle_beta   90.00
_cell.angle_gamma   90.00
#
_symmetry.space_group_name_H-M   'P 1'
#
loop_
_entity.id
_entity.type
_entity.pdbx_description
1 polymer ?
#
loop_
_entity_poly.entity_id
_entity_poly.type
_entity_poly.pdbx_seq_one_letter_code
_entity_poly.pdbx_strand_id
1 'polypeptide(L)'
;MCKGKLSTGHNFRTNQSGDLIERVYNTYKLMHTNQTLEFVKQKHAEWSNCSHAHMTVMESLDCLDQLVDHSDPDVDFPNSFHAYQTAEGIRKAHPDKGWFQLVGLIHDIGKIMALWGQPQWSVVGDTYPVGCKFQNSIVFRDTSFIDNTDDKDPRYNQFDLYTKSTDLPDVEKIKPYYQSLIDKYCPGKLYW
;
A
#
# COMPACT_ATOMS: atom_id res chain seq x y z
N MET A 1 6.73 -29.86 37.85
CA MET A 1 7.35 -29.57 36.54
C MET A 1 6.28 -29.63 35.46
N CYS A 2 5.63 -28.51 35.16
CA CYS A 2 4.72 -28.40 34.01
C CYS A 2 5.43 -27.61 32.93
N LYS A 3 5.95 -28.31 31.92
CA LYS A 3 6.46 -27.69 30.69
C LYS A 3 5.25 -27.41 29.81
N GLY A 4 4.76 -26.16 29.83
CA GLY A 4 3.86 -25.66 28.80
C GLY A 4 4.63 -25.61 27.48
N LYS A 5 4.18 -26.39 26.49
CA LYS A 5 4.68 -26.30 25.11
C LYS A 5 4.26 -24.94 24.55
N LEU A 6 5.24 -24.08 24.25
CA LEU A 6 5.07 -22.97 23.34
C LEU A 6 4.68 -23.53 21.97
N SER A 7 3.46 -23.23 21.53
CA SER A 7 2.99 -23.50 20.17
C SER A 7 3.69 -22.53 19.22
N THR A 8 4.81 -22.96 18.67
CA THR A 8 5.49 -22.29 17.55
C THR A 8 4.81 -22.73 16.25
N GLY A 9 4.11 -21.81 15.58
CA GLY A 9 3.65 -21.98 14.20
C GLY A 9 2.18 -21.62 13.98
N HIS A 10 1.84 -20.33 13.99
CA HIS A 10 0.66 -19.87 13.27
C HIS A 10 1.08 -19.55 11.84
N ASN A 11 0.48 -20.24 10.86
CA ASN A 11 0.58 -19.88 9.46
C ASN A 11 -0.20 -18.57 9.26
N PHE A 12 0.50 -17.44 9.31
CA PHE A 12 -0.07 -16.13 8.98
C PHE A 12 -0.36 -16.06 7.48
N ARG A 13 -1.49 -15.44 7.09
CA ARG A 13 -1.92 -15.19 5.68
C ARG A 13 -2.29 -16.42 4.84
N THR A 14 -3.29 -17.19 5.24
CA THR A 14 -3.92 -18.16 4.32
C THR A 14 -5.08 -17.52 3.57
N ASN A 15 -4.81 -16.98 2.37
CA ASN A 15 -5.83 -16.46 1.44
C ASN A 15 -6.74 -17.56 0.82
N GLN A 16 -6.77 -18.77 1.42
CA GLN A 16 -7.43 -19.95 0.87
C GLN A 16 -8.47 -20.58 1.80
N SER A 17 -8.51 -20.22 3.09
CA SER A 17 -9.45 -20.78 4.06
C SER A 17 -9.50 -19.94 5.34
N GLY A 18 -10.70 -19.70 5.87
CA GLY A 18 -10.94 -19.03 7.15
C GLY A 18 -12.33 -18.39 7.20
N ASP A 19 -12.86 -18.14 8.40
CA ASP A 19 -14.21 -17.59 8.59
C ASP A 19 -14.35 -16.15 8.03
N LEU A 20 -13.22 -15.44 7.88
CA LEU A 20 -13.16 -14.06 7.39
C LEU A 20 -12.88 -13.95 5.88
N ILE A 21 -12.61 -15.06 5.19
CA ILE A 21 -12.07 -15.03 3.82
C ILE A 21 -13.04 -14.37 2.83
N GLU A 22 -14.35 -14.53 3.03
CA GLU A 22 -15.37 -13.91 2.18
C GLU A 22 -15.36 -12.38 2.31
N ARG A 23 -15.25 -11.87 3.55
CA ARG A 23 -15.12 -10.43 3.83
C ARG A 23 -13.85 -9.85 3.19
N VAL A 24 -12.73 -10.56 3.34
CA VAL A 24 -11.44 -10.18 2.78
C VAL A 24 -11.49 -10.17 1.25
N TYR A 25 -11.99 -11.24 0.64
CA TYR A 25 -12.14 -11.34 -0.81
C TYR A 25 -13.04 -10.25 -1.37
N ASN A 26 -14.18 -9.97 -0.72
CA ASN A 26 -15.09 -8.92 -1.17
C ASN A 26 -14.46 -7.52 -1.07
N THR A 27 -13.67 -7.26 -0.03
CA THR A 27 -12.90 -6.01 0.11
C THR A 27 -11.91 -5.85 -1.04
N TYR A 28 -11.10 -6.88 -1.31
CA TYR A 28 -10.15 -6.86 -2.43
C TYR A 28 -10.84 -6.83 -3.79
N LYS A 29 -11.96 -7.52 -4.00
CA LYS A 29 -12.71 -7.46 -5.24
C LYS A 29 -13.17 -6.04 -5.53
N LEU A 30 -13.78 -5.36 -4.55
CA LEU A 30 -14.18 -3.96 -4.70
C LEU A 30 -12.98 -3.04 -4.92
N MET A 31 -11.88 -3.25 -4.21
CA MET A 31 -10.64 -2.50 -4.41
C MET A 31 -10.14 -2.66 -5.85
N HIS A 32 -9.98 -3.90 -6.31
CA HIS A 32 -9.47 -4.24 -7.62
C HIS A 32 -10.40 -3.81 -8.75
N THR A 33 -11.71 -3.71 -8.52
CA THR A 33 -12.64 -3.13 -9.49
C THR A 33 -12.51 -1.60 -9.61
N ASN A 34 -12.34 -0.89 -8.49
CA ASN A 34 -12.57 0.56 -8.45
C ASN A 34 -11.31 1.43 -8.29
N GLN A 35 -10.17 0.86 -7.89
CA GLN A 35 -8.90 1.58 -7.84
C GLN A 35 -8.33 1.75 -9.26
N THR A 36 -8.70 2.86 -9.89
CA THR A 36 -8.17 3.32 -11.18
C THR A 36 -7.19 4.48 -10.99
N LEU A 37 -6.41 4.80 -12.03
CA LEU A 37 -5.54 5.97 -12.02
C LEU A 37 -6.33 7.26 -11.77
N GLU A 38 -7.54 7.36 -12.33
CA GLU A 38 -8.44 8.50 -12.12
C GLU A 38 -8.90 8.59 -10.68
N PHE A 39 -9.37 7.48 -10.10
CA PHE A 39 -9.82 7.42 -8.71
C PHE A 39 -8.70 7.84 -7.75
N VAL A 40 -7.49 7.32 -7.94
CA VAL A 40 -6.33 7.67 -7.09
C VAL A 40 -5.98 9.15 -7.22
N LYS A 41 -5.98 9.73 -8.43
CA LYS A 41 -5.76 11.17 -8.64
C LYS A 41 -6.82 12.02 -7.93
N GLN A 42 -8.09 11.61 -8.00
CA GLN A 42 -9.18 12.28 -7.30
C GLN A 42 -8.97 12.23 -5.78
N LYS A 43 -8.62 11.07 -5.22
CA LYS A 43 -8.35 10.94 -3.78
C LYS A 43 -7.14 11.74 -3.33
N HIS A 44 -6.08 11.81 -4.12
CA HIS A 44 -4.96 12.71 -3.84
C HIS A 44 -5.41 14.17 -3.76
N ALA A 45 -6.24 14.63 -4.71
CA ALA A 45 -6.77 15.99 -4.70
C ALA A 45 -7.68 16.26 -3.48
N GLU A 46 -8.49 15.27 -3.09
CA GLU A 46 -9.39 15.34 -1.93
C GLU A 46 -8.63 15.40 -0.59
N TRP A 47 -7.60 14.57 -0.41
CA TRP A 47 -7.00 14.32 0.91
C TRP A 47 -5.67 15.04 1.18
N SER A 48 -4.98 15.53 0.14
CA SER A 48 -3.63 16.09 0.28
C SER A 48 -3.52 17.40 1.07
N ASN A 49 -4.62 18.12 1.27
CA ASN A 49 -4.64 19.36 2.05
C ASN A 49 -4.66 19.12 3.57
N CYS A 50 -4.86 17.87 4.01
CA CYS A 50 -4.93 17.47 5.42
C CYS A 50 -5.91 18.32 6.27
N SER A 51 -7.05 18.76 5.72
CA SER A 51 -7.98 19.67 6.40
C SER A 51 -9.19 19.01 7.06
N HIS A 52 -9.24 17.68 7.15
CA HIS A 52 -10.44 16.92 7.54
C HIS A 52 -10.70 16.92 9.05
N ALA A 53 -9.64 16.96 9.86
CA ALA A 53 -9.73 16.97 11.31
C ALA A 53 -8.47 17.59 11.92
N HIS A 54 -8.58 18.05 13.17
CA HIS A 54 -7.45 18.51 13.95
C HIS A 54 -7.40 17.71 15.25
N MET A 55 -6.46 16.77 15.33
CA MET A 55 -6.38 15.75 16.37
C MET A 55 -4.92 15.41 16.69
N THR A 56 -4.68 14.97 17.91
CA THR A 56 -3.44 14.33 18.33
C THR A 56 -3.34 12.89 17.80
N VAL A 57 -2.13 12.31 17.83
CA VAL A 57 -1.93 10.90 17.47
C VAL A 57 -2.73 9.97 18.38
N MET A 58 -2.81 10.26 19.68
CA MET A 58 -3.57 9.43 20.62
C MET A 58 -5.08 9.51 20.35
N GLU A 59 -5.64 10.70 20.11
CA GLU A 59 -7.05 10.82 19.72
C GLU A 59 -7.35 10.07 18.41
N SER A 60 -6.38 10.02 17.49
CA SER A 60 -6.51 9.25 16.24
C SER A 60 -6.51 7.74 16.51
N LEU A 61 -5.68 7.26 17.43
CA LEU A 61 -5.65 5.86 17.86
C LEU A 61 -6.92 5.46 18.60
N ASP A 62 -7.44 6.31 19.49
CA ASP A 62 -8.70 6.09 20.20
C ASP A 62 -9.87 5.98 19.21
N CYS A 63 -9.85 6.74 18.12
CA CYS A 63 -10.86 6.58 17.07
C CYS A 63 -10.80 5.19 16.41
N LEU A 64 -9.61 4.60 16.26
CA LEU A 64 -9.45 3.26 15.69
C LEU A 64 -9.98 2.14 16.60
N ASP A 65 -10.43 2.43 17.82
CA ASP A 65 -11.22 1.49 18.64
C ASP A 65 -12.55 1.10 17.95
N GLN A 66 -13.02 1.93 17.02
CA GLN A 66 -14.27 1.74 16.28
C GLN A 66 -14.07 1.04 14.93
N LEU A 67 -12.84 0.70 14.55
CA LEU A 67 -12.52 0.15 13.23
C LEU A 67 -11.99 -1.28 13.32
N VAL A 68 -12.63 -2.19 12.60
CA VAL A 68 -12.08 -3.52 12.28
C VAL A 68 -11.67 -3.52 10.80
N ASP A 69 -10.46 -4.00 10.52
CA ASP A 69 -9.92 -4.09 9.16
C ASP A 69 -10.54 -5.28 8.40
N HIS A 70 -11.30 -4.99 7.35
CA HIS A 70 -11.99 -6.01 6.56
C HIS A 70 -11.08 -6.72 5.54
N SER A 71 -9.87 -6.22 5.31
CA SER A 71 -8.87 -6.83 4.42
C SER A 71 -7.90 -7.77 5.14
N ASP A 72 -7.84 -7.71 6.47
CA ASP A 72 -6.98 -8.57 7.28
C ASP A 72 -7.64 -9.95 7.51
N PRO A 73 -6.99 -11.06 7.10
CA PRO A 73 -7.50 -12.41 7.32
C PRO A 73 -7.21 -12.94 8.73
N ASP A 74 -6.35 -12.29 9.50
CA ASP A 74 -5.79 -12.80 10.75
C ASP A 74 -6.41 -12.15 11.99
N VAL A 75 -7.10 -11.00 11.86
CA VAL A 75 -7.68 -10.25 13.00
C VAL A 75 -9.15 -9.86 12.82
N ASP A 76 -9.90 -9.89 13.92
CA ASP A 76 -11.29 -9.44 14.00
C ASP A 76 -11.55 -8.65 15.30
N PHE A 77 -10.63 -7.75 15.62
CA PHE A 77 -10.70 -6.86 16.78
C PHE A 77 -10.29 -5.43 16.36
N PRO A 78 -10.53 -4.41 17.21
CA PRO A 78 -10.24 -3.03 16.82
C PRO A 78 -8.79 -2.76 16.45
N ASN A 79 -8.58 -1.97 15.39
CA ASN A 79 -7.25 -1.73 14.80
C ASN A 79 -6.31 -0.96 15.74
N SER A 80 -6.84 -0.27 16.76
CA SER A 80 -6.03 0.33 17.83
C SER A 80 -5.15 -0.71 18.56
N PHE A 81 -5.69 -1.89 18.84
CA PHE A 81 -4.93 -2.97 19.48
C PHE A 81 -3.78 -3.46 18.58
N HIS A 82 -3.99 -3.51 17.26
CA HIS A 82 -2.96 -3.87 16.30
C HIS A 82 -1.79 -2.88 16.35
N ALA A 83 -2.08 -1.57 16.42
CA ALA A 83 -1.06 -0.54 16.54
C ALA A 83 -0.17 -0.74 17.80
N TYR A 84 -0.78 -1.00 18.96
CA TYR A 84 -0.04 -1.29 20.19
C TYR A 84 0.73 -2.61 20.14
N GLN A 85 0.16 -3.66 19.54
CA GLN A 85 0.84 -4.95 19.36
C GLN A 85 2.11 -4.80 18.50
N THR A 86 2.02 -4.08 17.39
CA THR A 86 3.15 -3.81 16.50
C THR A 86 4.21 -2.97 17.20
N ALA A 87 3.82 -1.90 17.90
CA ALA A 87 4.73 -1.06 18.69
C ALA A 87 5.46 -1.87 19.79
N GLU A 88 4.73 -2.69 20.56
CA GLU A 88 5.31 -3.51 21.63
C GLU A 88 6.19 -4.64 21.10
N GLY A 89 5.84 -5.22 19.95
CA GLY A 89 6.69 -6.19 19.26
C GLY A 89 8.04 -5.57 18.87
N ILE A 90 8.00 -4.38 18.26
CA ILE A 90 9.20 -3.63 17.89
C ILE A 90 9.99 -3.22 19.13
N ARG A 91 9.34 -2.75 20.20
CA ARG A 91 10.01 -2.36 21.44
C ARG A 91 10.76 -3.51 22.10
N LYS A 92 10.21 -4.73 22.07
CA LYS A 92 10.88 -5.93 22.59
C LYS A 92 12.09 -6.33 21.74
N ALA A 93 11.99 -6.22 20.41
CA ALA A 93 13.08 -6.59 19.49
C ALA A 93 14.16 -5.49 19.36
N HIS A 94 13.78 -4.23 19.52
CA HIS A 94 14.60 -3.04 19.31
C HIS A 94 14.37 -2.01 20.43
N PRO A 95 14.77 -2.33 21.67
CA PRO A 95 14.53 -1.47 22.84
C PRO A 95 15.27 -0.13 22.75
N ASP A 96 16.36 -0.07 21.97
CA ASP A 96 17.20 1.10 21.74
C ASP A 96 16.64 2.07 20.67
N LYS A 97 15.61 1.66 19.90
CA LYS A 97 15.10 2.42 18.74
C LYS A 97 13.71 2.99 19.01
N GLY A 98 13.63 4.00 19.86
CA GLY A 98 12.35 4.66 20.19
C GLY A 98 11.56 5.15 18.96
N TRP A 99 12.24 5.65 17.94
CA TRP A 99 11.61 6.06 16.68
C TRP A 99 10.93 4.88 15.96
N PHE A 100 11.49 3.68 16.02
CA PHE A 100 10.93 2.51 15.32
C PHE A 100 9.72 1.95 16.06
N GLN A 101 9.73 2.04 17.39
CA GLN A 101 8.58 1.72 18.23
C GLN A 101 7.40 2.65 17.88
N LEU A 102 7.68 3.95 17.72
CA LEU A 102 6.68 4.92 17.29
C LEU A 102 6.18 4.64 15.87
N VAL A 103 7.05 4.27 14.93
CA VAL A 103 6.64 3.82 13.58
C VAL A 103 5.61 2.70 13.67
N GLY A 104 5.85 1.69 14.52
CA GLY A 104 4.88 0.63 14.77
C GLY A 104 3.54 1.12 15.30
N LEU A 105 3.53 2.15 16.14
CA LEU A 105 2.29 2.72 16.66
C LEU A 105 1.52 3.53 15.62
N ILE A 106 2.22 4.28 14.76
CA ILE A 106 1.58 5.24 13.86
C ILE A 106 1.32 4.70 12.45
N HIS A 107 1.84 3.52 12.08
CA HIS A 107 1.83 3.06 10.69
C HIS A 107 0.43 3.00 10.05
N ASP A 108 -0.60 2.69 10.84
CA ASP A 108 -1.97 2.45 10.39
C ASP A 108 -2.95 3.59 10.71
N ILE A 109 -2.49 4.73 11.25
CA ILE A 109 -3.40 5.82 11.67
C ILE A 109 -4.21 6.42 10.52
N GLY A 110 -3.72 6.28 9.28
CA GLY A 110 -4.45 6.68 8.07
C GLY A 110 -5.78 5.95 7.89
N LYS A 111 -5.98 4.80 8.55
CA LYS A 111 -7.24 4.05 8.49
C LYS A 111 -8.44 4.80 9.07
N ILE A 112 -8.21 5.90 9.80
CA ILE A 112 -9.25 6.83 10.24
C ILE A 112 -10.13 7.35 9.09
N MET A 113 -9.62 7.37 7.86
CA MET A 113 -10.39 7.69 6.66
C MET A 113 -11.66 6.83 6.51
N ALA A 114 -11.65 5.58 6.96
CA ALA A 114 -12.83 4.71 6.94
C ALA A 114 -13.93 5.20 7.88
N LEU A 115 -13.56 5.77 9.03
CA LEU A 115 -14.50 6.37 9.98
C LEU A 115 -15.08 7.70 9.46
N TRP A 116 -14.37 8.35 8.53
CA TRP A 116 -14.83 9.53 7.80
C TRP A 116 -15.62 9.19 6.53
N GLY A 117 -16.14 7.96 6.43
CA GLY A 117 -17.06 7.54 5.39
C GLY A 117 -16.40 7.02 4.11
N GLN A 118 -15.07 6.91 4.05
CA GLN A 118 -14.42 6.21 2.93
C GLN A 118 -14.73 4.72 3.01
N PRO A 119 -15.07 4.06 1.90
CA PRO A 119 -15.24 2.62 1.90
C PRO A 119 -13.90 1.94 2.22
N GLN A 120 -13.91 0.85 2.99
CA GLN A 120 -12.67 0.22 3.43
C GLN A 120 -11.76 -0.22 2.29
N TRP A 121 -12.30 -0.62 1.13
CA TRP A 121 -11.50 -0.98 -0.04
C TRP A 121 -10.63 0.17 -0.58
N SER A 122 -10.95 1.43 -0.24
CA SER A 122 -10.14 2.60 -0.59
C SER A 122 -9.25 3.10 0.56
N VAL A 123 -9.10 2.31 1.64
CA VAL A 123 -8.40 2.70 2.87
C VAL A 123 -7.41 1.63 3.34
N VAL A 124 -7.83 0.36 3.35
CA VAL A 124 -7.05 -0.77 3.90
C VAL A 124 -6.60 -1.73 2.79
N GLY A 125 -5.75 -2.70 3.13
CA GLY A 125 -5.36 -3.81 2.26
C GLY A 125 -4.03 -3.62 1.52
N ASP A 126 -3.58 -4.70 0.90
CA ASP A 126 -2.35 -4.72 0.10
C ASP A 126 -2.46 -3.73 -1.06
N THR A 127 -1.41 -2.91 -1.23
CA THR A 127 -1.36 -1.88 -2.27
C THR A 127 -0.72 -2.40 -3.55
N TYR A 128 -1.08 -1.80 -4.68
CA TYR A 128 -0.49 -2.08 -5.98
C TYR A 128 -0.47 -0.81 -6.83
N PRO A 129 0.46 -0.70 -7.81
CA PRO A 129 0.51 0.46 -8.68
C PRO A 129 -0.69 0.50 -9.65
N VAL A 130 -1.33 1.67 -9.76
CA VAL A 130 -2.35 1.96 -10.79
C VAL A 130 -1.73 2.63 -12.01
N GLY A 131 -2.39 2.57 -13.17
CA GLY A 131 -1.90 3.16 -14.41
C GLY A 131 -0.79 2.34 -15.09
N CYS A 132 -0.61 1.07 -14.70
CA CYS A 132 0.25 0.10 -15.36
C CYS A 132 -0.38 -1.29 -15.34
N LYS A 133 0.26 -2.26 -16.00
CA LYS A 133 -0.18 -3.66 -15.99
C LYS A 133 -0.09 -4.26 -14.59
N PHE A 134 -1.19 -4.84 -14.11
CA PHE A 134 -1.25 -5.50 -12.81
C PHE A 134 -0.53 -6.85 -12.80
N GLN A 135 0.40 -7.05 -11.85
CA GLN A 135 1.23 -8.25 -11.75
C GLN A 135 0.54 -9.44 -11.07
N ASN A 136 1.03 -10.65 -11.33
CA ASN A 136 0.43 -11.92 -10.88
C ASN A 136 0.52 -12.17 -9.36
N SER A 137 1.41 -11.46 -8.66
CA SER A 137 1.55 -11.60 -7.20
C SER A 137 0.49 -10.80 -6.42
N ILE A 138 -0.31 -9.97 -7.09
CA ILE A 138 -1.39 -9.22 -6.43
C ILE A 138 -2.41 -10.22 -5.90
N VAL A 139 -2.83 -10.02 -4.65
CA VAL A 139 -3.80 -10.89 -3.99
C VAL A 139 -5.07 -11.00 -4.84
N PHE A 140 -5.56 -12.22 -5.09
CA PHE A 140 -6.72 -12.51 -5.94
C PHE A 140 -6.66 -11.98 -7.40
N ARG A 141 -5.46 -11.68 -7.92
CA ARG A 141 -5.25 -11.09 -9.26
C ARG A 141 -6.12 -11.69 -10.37
N ASP A 142 -6.24 -13.01 -10.41
CA ASP A 142 -6.91 -13.72 -11.51
C ASP A 142 -8.44 -13.61 -11.45
N THR A 143 -9.01 -13.27 -10.30
CA THR A 143 -10.46 -13.33 -10.04
C THR A 143 -11.11 -11.99 -9.75
N SER A 144 -10.33 -10.96 -9.40
CA SER A 144 -10.87 -9.69 -8.88
C SER A 144 -10.74 -8.48 -9.82
N PHE A 145 -9.90 -8.54 -10.84
CA PHE A 145 -9.65 -7.41 -11.77
C PHE A 145 -10.54 -7.41 -13.01
N ILE A 146 -11.40 -8.41 -13.18
CA ILE A 146 -12.24 -8.64 -14.37
C ILE A 146 -13.07 -7.41 -14.76
N ASP A 147 -13.51 -6.65 -13.76
CA ASP A 147 -14.38 -5.49 -13.93
C ASP A 147 -13.63 -4.14 -13.87
N ASN A 148 -12.31 -4.15 -13.66
CA ASN A 148 -11.51 -2.92 -13.66
C ASN A 148 -11.41 -2.36 -15.09
N THR A 149 -11.70 -1.06 -15.24
CA THR A 149 -11.62 -0.37 -16.53
C THR A 149 -10.18 -0.18 -17.01
N ASP A 150 -9.24 0.04 -16.09
CA ASP A 150 -7.82 0.28 -16.39
C ASP A 150 -7.10 -1.01 -16.82
N ASP A 151 -7.49 -2.19 -16.31
CA ASP A 151 -6.91 -3.49 -16.74
C ASP A 151 -7.20 -3.77 -18.23
N LYS A 152 -8.27 -3.16 -18.77
CA LYS A 152 -8.68 -3.27 -20.17
C LYS A 152 -8.13 -2.15 -21.05
N ASP A 153 -7.51 -1.12 -20.45
CA ASP A 153 -7.03 0.05 -21.17
C ASP A 153 -5.64 -0.20 -21.77
N PRO A 154 -5.48 -0.10 -23.11
CA PRO A 154 -4.18 -0.31 -23.74
C PRO A 154 -3.10 0.68 -23.27
N ARG A 155 -3.48 1.89 -22.81
CA ARG A 155 -2.54 2.90 -22.30
C ARG A 155 -1.78 2.41 -21.07
N TYR A 156 -2.40 1.60 -20.23
CA TYR A 156 -1.79 1.08 -19.00
C TYR A 156 -1.20 -0.30 -19.19
N ASN A 157 -1.55 -0.98 -20.28
CA ASN A 157 -1.01 -2.29 -20.64
C ASN A 157 0.26 -2.25 -21.51
N GLN A 158 0.53 -1.11 -22.15
CA GLN A 158 1.63 -0.99 -23.14
C GLN A 158 2.86 -0.24 -22.60
N PHE A 159 2.68 0.60 -21.59
CA PHE A 159 3.75 1.35 -20.94
C PHE A 159 3.94 0.83 -19.52
N ASP A 160 4.66 -0.27 -19.38
CA ASP A 160 5.53 -0.36 -18.22
C ASP A 160 6.43 0.89 -18.29
N LEU A 161 6.49 1.69 -17.21
CA LEU A 161 7.45 2.79 -17.07
C LEU A 161 8.90 2.30 -17.30
N TYR A 162 9.11 0.98 -17.32
CA TYR A 162 10.33 0.26 -17.62
C TYR A 162 10.31 -0.54 -18.94
N THR A 163 9.31 -0.42 -19.82
CA THR A 163 9.38 -1.01 -21.18
C THR A 163 10.46 -0.29 -21.98
N LYS A 164 11.70 -0.72 -21.82
CA LYS A 164 12.78 -0.37 -22.74
C LYS A 164 12.40 -1.01 -24.08
N SER A 165 12.45 -0.23 -25.15
CA SER A 165 12.39 -0.78 -26.52
C SER A 165 13.31 -2.00 -26.59
N THR A 166 12.89 -3.07 -27.30
CA THR A 166 13.76 -4.21 -27.58
C THR A 166 15.01 -3.79 -28.35
N ASP A 167 14.92 -2.68 -29.08
CA ASP A 167 16.01 -2.14 -29.87
C ASP A 167 16.94 -1.32 -28.99
N LEU A 168 18.19 -1.77 -28.88
CA LEU A 168 19.25 -1.00 -28.24
C LEU A 168 19.63 0.17 -29.15
N PRO A 169 19.57 1.43 -28.67
CA PRO A 169 20.05 2.56 -29.44
C PRO A 169 21.57 2.48 -29.59
N ASP A 170 22.06 2.93 -30.75
CA ASP A 170 23.49 3.12 -30.98
C ASP A 170 23.97 4.33 -30.17
N VAL A 171 24.50 4.05 -28.98
CA VAL A 171 24.89 5.06 -27.98
C VAL A 171 25.88 6.06 -28.56
N GLU A 172 26.83 5.62 -29.39
CA GLU A 172 27.86 6.49 -29.97
C GLU A 172 27.25 7.50 -30.95
N LYS A 173 26.17 7.14 -31.66
CA LYS A 173 25.47 8.08 -32.55
C LYS A 173 24.64 9.11 -31.80
N ILE A 174 24.01 8.73 -30.68
CA ILE A 174 23.08 9.62 -29.97
C ILE A 174 23.76 10.49 -28.91
N LYS A 175 24.91 10.06 -28.39
CA LYS A 175 25.64 10.77 -27.33
C LYS A 175 25.96 12.23 -27.67
N PRO A 176 26.40 12.60 -28.89
CA PRO A 176 26.64 14.01 -29.22
C PRO A 176 25.39 14.89 -29.11
N TYR A 177 24.22 14.39 -29.51
CA TYR A 177 22.95 15.11 -29.39
C TYR A 177 22.62 15.38 -27.91
N TYR A 178 22.67 14.35 -27.06
CA TYR A 178 22.37 14.52 -25.64
C TYR A 178 23.42 15.36 -24.92
N GLN A 179 24.70 15.26 -25.31
CA GLN A 179 25.75 16.14 -24.79
C GLN A 179 25.42 17.62 -25.09
N SER A 180 24.91 17.94 -26.29
CA SER A 180 24.50 19.32 -26.63
C SER A 180 23.36 19.85 -25.74
N LEU A 181 22.46 18.97 -25.28
CA LEU A 181 21.40 19.35 -24.35
C LEU A 181 21.96 19.55 -22.94
N ILE A 182 22.87 18.67 -22.49
CA ILE A 182 23.56 18.81 -21.20
C ILE A 182 24.33 20.13 -21.16
N ASP A 183 25.08 20.44 -22.21
CA ASP A 183 25.84 21.70 -22.32
C ASP A 183 24.93 22.94 -22.29
N LYS A 184 23.67 22.80 -22.74
CA LYS A 184 22.68 23.89 -22.75
C LYS A 184 21.99 24.08 -21.40
N TYR A 185 21.59 22.99 -20.73
CA TYR A 185 20.67 23.04 -19.59
C TYR A 185 21.34 22.77 -18.24
N CYS A 186 22.42 22.01 -18.20
CA CYS A 186 23.14 21.63 -16.98
C CYS A 186 24.64 21.43 -17.24
N PRO A 187 25.36 22.48 -17.74
CA PRO A 187 26.74 22.32 -18.16
C PRO A 187 27.69 22.08 -16.99
N GLY A 188 28.81 21.43 -17.29
CA GLY A 188 29.95 21.29 -16.38
C GLY A 188 29.80 20.16 -15.36
N LYS A 189 30.66 20.18 -14.34
CA LYS A 189 30.62 19.20 -13.26
C LYS A 189 29.53 19.60 -12.27
N LEU A 190 28.56 18.72 -12.07
CA LEU A 190 27.53 18.86 -11.06
C LEU A 190 28.07 18.42 -9.69
N TYR A 191 27.62 19.09 -8.64
CA TYR A 191 27.76 18.59 -7.27
C TYR A 191 26.61 17.62 -7.02
N TRP A 192 26.96 16.44 -6.54
CA TRP A 192 26.03 15.37 -6.20
C TRP A 192 25.92 15.28 -4.68
#